data_AF-A0A975MVJ8-F1
#
_entry.id   AF-A0A975MVJ8-F1
#
_cell.length_a   1.000
_cell.length_b   1.000
_cell.length_c   1.000
_cell.angle_alpha   90.00
_cell.angle_beta   90.00
_cell.angle_gamma   90.00
#
_symmetry.space_group_name_H-M   'P 1'
#
loop_
_entity.id
_entity.type
_entity.pdbx_description
1 polymer ?
#
loop_
_entity_poly.entity_id
_entity_poly.type
_entity_poly.pdbx_seq_one_letter_code
_entity_poly.pdbx_strand_id
1 'polypeptide(L)'
;MSYEYRSTVDYFFGTLLNAAAISDTELSAAAFTALDSDYSSGTPGKYLPLELHDPSQGIFEVVWVVGHAAGSQTVTVVRGREGTPPRAWNAGTQMVCAPTAGRDALAVLASTALPADAHIGHRVARTNKADVVERGAGVWGPSTGVAVASDVGPRRNGGSAPDGSVILMRGGHRTGTTGANGIITVSHPVAFPNATIATTVSIVTTGVPAVITIVAETASTISVAFYAISTGANVGSGVAVSFQYLSIGY
;
A
#
# COMPACT_ATOMS: atom_id res chain seq x y z
N MET A 1 -3.41 18.58 18.55
CA MET A 1 -3.30 18.45 17.08
C MET A 1 -3.68 17.02 16.73
N SER A 2 -4.94 16.78 16.41
CA SER A 2 -5.42 15.46 15.99
C SER A 2 -5.32 15.38 14.48
N TYR A 3 -4.63 14.37 13.96
CA TYR A 3 -4.39 14.20 12.54
C TYR A 3 -4.95 12.88 12.03
N GLU A 4 -5.46 12.96 10.81
CA GLU A 4 -6.32 12.00 10.15
C GLU A 4 -5.60 10.69 9.79
N TYR A 5 -6.30 9.58 10.03
CA TYR A 5 -5.92 8.25 9.57
C TYR A 5 -6.11 8.16 8.05
N ARG A 6 -5.01 8.16 7.28
CA ARG A 6 -5.06 7.96 5.82
C ARG A 6 -5.21 6.46 5.51
N SER A 7 -6.20 6.02 4.75
CA SER A 7 -6.32 4.59 4.40
C SER A 7 -5.24 4.16 3.41
N THR A 8 -4.76 2.92 3.52
CA THR A 8 -3.74 2.25 2.67
C THR A 8 -4.20 1.98 1.22
N VAL A 9 -4.94 2.88 0.59
CA VAL A 9 -5.40 2.69 -0.80
C VAL A 9 -4.39 3.36 -1.74
N ASP A 10 -3.50 2.52 -2.27
CA ASP A 10 -2.82 2.59 -3.58
C ASP A 10 -2.30 3.95 -4.10
N TYR A 11 -0.97 4.06 -4.07
CA TYR A 11 0.04 4.72 -4.92
C TYR A 11 -0.30 5.53 -6.20
N PHE A 12 -1.44 6.20 -6.35
CA PHE A 12 -1.62 7.17 -7.45
C PHE A 12 -2.66 8.23 -7.12
N PHE A 13 -2.38 9.50 -7.44
CA PHE A 13 -3.37 10.56 -7.23
C PHE A 13 -3.62 11.40 -8.48
N GLY A 14 -4.12 10.80 -9.55
CA GLY A 14 -4.74 11.55 -10.65
C GLY A 14 -3.78 12.44 -11.46
N THR A 15 -4.39 13.31 -12.26
CA THR A 15 -3.69 14.24 -13.15
C THR A 15 -4.32 15.62 -13.05
N LEU A 16 -3.50 16.65 -13.27
CA LEU A 16 -3.99 18.02 -13.33
C LEU A 16 -4.98 18.18 -14.49
N LEU A 17 -6.14 18.78 -14.23
CA LEU A 17 -7.12 19.11 -15.28
C LEU A 17 -6.64 20.27 -16.14
N ASN A 18 -5.97 21.24 -15.52
CA ASN A 18 -5.47 22.44 -16.17
C ASN A 18 -3.96 22.58 -15.97
N ALA A 19 -3.30 23.30 -16.87
CA ALA A 19 -1.91 23.68 -16.66
C ALA A 19 -1.80 24.58 -15.41
N ALA A 20 -0.71 24.43 -14.67
CA ALA A 20 -0.41 25.21 -13.48
C ALA A 20 0.84 26.05 -13.71
N ALA A 21 0.72 27.36 -13.62
CA ALA A 21 1.86 28.27 -13.63
C ALA A 21 2.61 28.23 -12.28
N ILE A 22 3.83 28.80 -12.27
CA ILE A 22 4.70 28.86 -11.09
C ILE A 22 4.02 29.62 -9.93
N SER A 23 3.26 30.67 -10.27
CA SER A 23 2.58 31.54 -9.31
C SER A 23 1.23 31.01 -8.83
N ASP A 24 0.74 29.91 -9.41
CA ASP A 24 -0.60 29.43 -9.10
C ASP A 24 -0.66 28.84 -7.70
N THR A 25 -1.61 29.37 -6.92
CA THR A 25 -1.92 28.93 -5.56
C THR A 25 -3.09 27.95 -5.53
N GLU A 26 -3.67 27.62 -6.70
CA GLU A 26 -4.74 26.65 -6.83
C GLU A 26 -4.36 25.60 -7.87
N LEU A 27 -4.66 24.35 -7.58
CA LEU A 27 -4.53 23.24 -8.52
C LEU A 27 -5.90 22.59 -8.70
N SER A 28 -6.15 22.10 -9.91
CA SER A 28 -7.41 21.42 -10.23
C SER A 28 -7.19 20.00 -10.74
N ALA A 29 -7.97 19.06 -10.24
CA ALA A 29 -7.95 17.67 -10.62
C ALA A 29 -9.25 16.97 -10.21
N ALA A 30 -9.70 16.01 -11.02
CA ALA A 30 -10.89 15.23 -10.70
C ALA A 30 -10.75 14.46 -9.37
N ALA A 31 -9.53 14.02 -9.03
CA ALA A 31 -9.25 13.29 -7.80
C ALA A 31 -9.48 14.11 -6.52
N PHE A 32 -9.49 15.45 -6.60
CA PHE A 32 -9.65 16.30 -5.42
C PHE A 32 -11.05 16.23 -4.82
N THR A 33 -12.07 15.82 -5.56
CA THR A 33 -13.44 15.69 -5.02
C THR A 33 -13.54 14.68 -3.88
N ALA A 34 -12.59 13.74 -3.82
CA ALA A 34 -12.51 12.72 -2.79
C ALA A 34 -11.72 13.19 -1.54
N LEU A 35 -11.11 14.37 -1.57
CA LEU A 35 -10.43 14.93 -0.42
C LEU A 35 -11.45 15.49 0.58
N ASP A 36 -11.11 15.36 1.86
CA ASP A 36 -11.86 15.94 2.95
C ASP A 36 -11.78 17.49 2.93
N SER A 37 -12.67 18.17 3.67
CA SER A 37 -12.74 19.64 3.74
C SER A 37 -11.96 20.27 4.90
N ASP A 38 -11.33 19.46 5.76
CA ASP A 38 -10.65 19.96 6.95
C ASP A 38 -9.30 20.67 6.67
N TYR A 39 -8.94 20.89 5.41
CA TYR A 39 -7.80 21.71 5.03
C TYR A 39 -8.20 23.19 5.06
N SER A 40 -7.61 23.99 5.96
CA SER A 40 -7.92 25.42 6.07
C SER A 40 -6.68 26.28 5.83
N SER A 41 -6.79 27.22 4.89
CA SER A 41 -5.71 28.15 4.53
C SER A 41 -5.37 29.15 5.66
N GLY A 42 -6.29 29.35 6.61
CA GLY A 42 -6.17 30.32 7.70
C GLY A 42 -5.62 29.76 9.02
N THR A 43 -5.59 28.43 9.19
CA THR A 43 -4.99 27.80 10.37
C THR A 43 -4.30 26.51 9.92
N PRO A 44 -2.97 26.51 9.69
CA PRO A 44 -2.22 25.39 9.12
C PRO A 44 -2.02 24.27 10.15
N GLY A 45 -3.12 23.75 10.67
CA GLY A 45 -3.13 22.50 11.41
C GLY A 45 -2.88 21.35 10.46
N LYS A 46 -3.70 21.20 9.42
CA LYS A 46 -3.73 20.04 8.52
C LYS A 46 -3.23 20.44 7.12
N TYR A 47 -2.29 19.69 6.56
CA TYR A 47 -1.84 19.82 5.17
C TYR A 47 -1.66 18.45 4.53
N LEU A 48 -1.75 18.39 3.20
CA LEU A 48 -1.47 17.20 2.40
C LEU A 48 -0.32 17.49 1.43
N PRO A 49 0.86 16.89 1.59
CA PRO A 49 1.95 17.01 0.63
C PRO A 49 1.63 16.18 -0.62
N LEU A 50 1.78 16.78 -1.79
CA LEU A 50 1.66 16.16 -3.11
C LEU A 50 2.96 16.37 -3.89
N GLU A 51 3.31 15.42 -4.74
CA GLU A 51 4.39 15.54 -5.71
C GLU A 51 3.76 15.70 -7.09
N LEU A 52 4.10 16.79 -7.78
CA LEU A 52 3.88 16.95 -9.20
C LEU A 52 5.14 16.42 -9.90
N HIS A 53 4.98 15.49 -10.83
CA HIS A 53 6.12 14.76 -11.40
C HIS A 53 5.95 14.52 -12.90
N ASP A 54 7.05 14.69 -13.63
CA ASP A 54 7.20 14.19 -15.00
C ASP A 54 8.27 13.08 -15.02
N PRO A 55 7.86 11.80 -15.08
CA PRO A 55 8.77 10.66 -15.08
C PRO A 55 9.65 10.59 -16.33
N SER A 56 9.22 11.19 -17.45
CA SER A 56 9.99 11.17 -18.69
C SER A 56 11.24 12.05 -18.61
N GLN A 57 11.20 13.08 -17.76
CA GLN A 57 12.27 14.03 -17.54
C GLN A 57 12.95 13.88 -16.17
N GLY A 58 12.39 13.06 -15.27
CA GLY A 58 12.91 12.87 -13.91
C GLY A 58 12.83 14.13 -13.06
N ILE A 59 11.88 15.03 -13.34
CA ILE A 59 11.70 16.29 -12.62
C ILE A 59 10.46 16.22 -11.74
N PHE A 60 10.55 16.78 -10.53
CA PHE A 60 9.44 16.80 -9.58
C PHE A 60 9.39 18.12 -8.79
N GLU A 61 8.21 18.41 -8.24
CA GLU A 61 7.95 19.49 -7.30
C GLU A 61 7.03 18.99 -6.18
N VAL A 62 7.41 19.24 -4.94
CA VAL A 62 6.54 18.99 -3.79
C VAL A 62 5.69 20.23 -3.52
N VAL A 63 4.38 20.05 -3.41
CA VAL A 63 3.40 21.07 -3.08
C VAL A 63 2.62 20.65 -1.84
N TRP A 64 2.19 21.60 -1.01
CA TRP A 64 1.35 21.31 0.15
C TRP A 64 -0.05 21.83 -0.09
N VAL A 65 -1.04 20.94 -0.11
CA VAL A 65 -2.46 21.31 -0.06
C VAL A 65 -2.77 21.83 1.33
N VAL A 66 -3.27 23.06 1.39
CA VAL A 66 -3.59 23.79 2.63
C VAL A 66 -5.05 24.23 2.68
N GLY A 67 -5.80 24.12 1.58
CA GLY A 67 -7.21 24.48 1.53
C GLY A 67 -7.98 23.57 0.58
N HIS A 68 -9.18 23.14 0.98
CA HIS A 68 -10.08 22.39 0.12
C HIS A 68 -11.53 22.54 0.59
N ALA A 69 -12.46 22.76 -0.33
CA ALA A 69 -13.90 22.69 -0.04
C ALA A 69 -14.42 21.28 -0.37
N ALA A 70 -15.26 20.70 0.48
CA ALA A 70 -15.78 19.34 0.28
C ALA A 70 -16.39 19.16 -1.12
N GLY A 71 -15.99 18.10 -1.82
CA GLY A 71 -16.47 17.81 -3.18
C GLY A 71 -15.94 18.74 -4.28
N SER A 72 -15.00 19.63 -3.98
CA SER A 72 -14.35 20.50 -4.98
C SER A 72 -13.36 19.72 -5.84
N GLN A 73 -13.20 20.13 -7.09
CA GLN A 73 -12.09 19.66 -7.95
C GLN A 73 -10.85 20.55 -7.84
N THR A 74 -10.87 21.53 -6.93
CA THR A 74 -9.83 22.55 -6.78
C THR A 74 -9.37 22.61 -5.33
N VAL A 75 -8.05 22.60 -5.14
CA VAL A 75 -7.38 22.75 -3.85
C VAL A 75 -6.53 24.02 -3.84
N THR A 76 -6.43 24.65 -2.68
CA THR A 76 -5.43 25.69 -2.42
C THR A 76 -4.13 25.03 -1.99
N VAL A 77 -3.02 25.43 -2.61
CA VAL A 77 -1.70 24.85 -2.37
C VAL A 77 -0.66 25.91 -2.02
N VAL A 78 0.42 25.45 -1.40
CA VAL A 78 1.68 26.17 -1.35
C VAL A 78 2.73 25.38 -2.12
N ARG A 79 3.36 26.06 -3.09
CA ARG A 79 4.27 25.48 -4.08
C ARG A 79 5.72 25.38 -3.58
N GLY A 80 6.53 24.56 -4.25
CA GLY A 80 7.98 24.45 -4.01
C GLY A 80 8.38 24.20 -2.56
N ARG A 81 7.88 23.11 -2.00
CA ARG A 81 8.19 22.68 -0.63
C ARG A 81 9.33 21.68 -0.63
N GLU A 82 9.90 21.50 0.56
CA GLU A 82 10.87 20.44 0.84
C GLU A 82 12.11 20.47 -0.06
N GLY A 83 12.60 21.68 -0.33
CA GLY A 83 13.82 21.88 -1.14
C GLY A 83 13.60 21.81 -2.65
N THR A 84 12.36 21.59 -3.11
CA THR A 84 12.01 21.68 -4.53
C THR A 84 11.61 23.11 -4.92
N PRO A 85 12.05 23.64 -6.07
CA PRO A 85 11.59 24.94 -6.55
C PRO A 85 10.20 24.81 -7.23
N PRO A 86 9.31 25.82 -7.11
CA PRO A 86 8.06 25.86 -7.88
C PRO A 86 8.29 25.85 -9.39
N ARG A 87 7.46 25.12 -10.15
CA ARG A 87 7.60 24.97 -11.61
C ARG A 87 6.27 25.14 -12.35
N ALA A 88 6.34 25.39 -13.65
CA ALA A 88 5.17 25.30 -14.51
C ALA A 88 4.90 23.83 -14.84
N TRP A 89 3.65 23.41 -14.79
CA TRP A 89 3.20 22.06 -15.11
C TRP A 89 2.09 22.11 -16.16
N ASN A 90 2.10 21.14 -17.06
CA ASN A 90 1.06 21.04 -18.09
C ASN A 90 -0.20 20.38 -17.52
N ALA A 91 -1.33 20.59 -18.19
CA ALA A 91 -2.50 19.73 -17.97
C ALA A 91 -2.10 18.26 -18.26
N GLY A 92 -2.67 17.32 -17.52
CA GLY A 92 -2.29 15.91 -17.59
C GLY A 92 -1.04 15.54 -16.80
N THR A 93 -0.34 16.50 -16.18
CA THR A 93 0.79 16.21 -15.27
C THR A 93 0.32 15.29 -14.16
N GLN A 94 1.09 14.23 -13.92
CA GLN A 94 0.83 13.28 -12.85
C GLN A 94 1.04 13.96 -11.50
N MET A 95 0.12 13.71 -10.58
CA MET A 95 0.30 14.09 -9.19
C MET A 95 0.13 12.86 -8.29
N VAL A 96 0.94 12.78 -7.25
CA VAL A 96 0.93 11.67 -6.29
C VAL A 96 1.06 12.24 -4.88
N CYS A 97 0.68 11.48 -3.86
CA CYS A 97 1.00 11.90 -2.49
C CYS A 97 2.53 11.89 -2.34
N ALA A 98 3.13 13.03 -1.94
CA ALA A 98 4.58 13.13 -1.84
C ALA A 98 5.08 12.41 -0.56
N PRO A 99 6.13 11.58 -0.64
CA PRO A 99 6.93 11.28 0.51
C PRO A 99 7.64 12.56 0.96
N THR A 100 7.63 12.87 2.25
CA THR A 100 8.22 14.12 2.73
C THR A 100 9.70 13.95 3.07
N ALA A 101 10.57 14.82 2.57
CA ALA A 101 12.03 14.75 2.71
C ALA A 101 12.52 14.76 4.19
N GLY A 102 11.69 15.28 5.11
CA GLY A 102 11.96 15.24 6.55
C GLY A 102 11.43 14.00 7.27
N ARG A 103 10.64 13.13 6.63
CA ARG A 103 9.96 12.02 7.32
C ARG A 103 10.23 10.65 6.73
N ASP A 104 10.30 10.50 5.40
CA ASP A 104 10.49 9.18 4.76
C ASP A 104 11.96 8.78 4.58
N ALA A 105 12.89 9.71 4.85
CA ALA A 105 14.33 9.53 4.65
C ALA A 105 15.17 9.34 5.93
N LEU A 106 14.58 9.51 7.13
CA LEU A 106 15.35 9.46 8.38
C LEU A 106 15.32 8.05 9.01
N ALA A 107 16.47 7.38 9.01
CA ALA A 107 16.68 6.26 9.91
C ALA A 107 16.64 6.76 11.36
N VAL A 108 15.75 6.19 12.19
CA VAL A 108 15.66 6.55 13.61
C VAL A 108 16.53 5.63 14.46
N LEU A 109 17.20 6.23 15.45
CA LEU A 109 18.13 5.52 16.32
C LEU A 109 17.47 4.42 17.17
N ALA A 110 16.20 4.62 17.58
CA ALA A 110 15.48 3.70 18.46
C ALA A 110 13.97 3.69 18.19
N SER A 111 13.28 2.61 18.58
CA SER A 111 11.81 2.48 18.42
C SER A 111 11.01 3.55 19.19
N THR A 112 11.58 4.12 20.25
CA THR A 112 11.00 5.24 21.01
C THR A 112 11.13 6.58 20.30
N ALA A 113 12.02 6.67 19.30
CA ALA A 113 12.20 7.85 18.46
C ALA A 113 11.34 7.78 17.18
N LEU A 114 10.45 6.79 17.08
CA LEU A 114 9.47 6.74 15.99
C LEU A 114 8.55 7.97 16.09
N PRO A 115 8.26 8.64 14.96
CA PRO A 115 7.37 9.79 14.95
C PRO A 115 6.02 9.47 15.59
N ALA A 116 5.63 10.27 16.58
CA ALA A 116 4.33 10.13 17.25
C ALA A 116 3.17 10.57 16.34
N ASP A 117 3.48 11.35 15.30
CA ASP A 117 2.57 11.97 14.35
C ASP A 117 2.64 11.34 12.95
N ALA A 118 3.04 10.06 12.87
CA ALA A 118 3.10 9.34 11.60
C ALA A 118 1.71 9.05 11.04
N HIS A 119 1.58 9.30 9.74
CA HIS A 119 0.42 8.91 8.94
C HIS A 119 0.53 7.43 8.58
N ILE A 120 -0.61 6.75 8.38
CA ILE A 120 -0.60 5.36 7.89
C ILE A 120 0.16 5.29 6.56
N GLY A 121 1.03 4.29 6.40
CA GLY A 121 1.89 4.11 5.23
C GLY A 121 3.27 4.73 5.37
N HIS A 122 3.50 5.59 6.36
CA HIS A 122 4.82 6.17 6.66
C HIS A 122 5.81 5.05 7.01
N ARG A 123 6.94 4.99 6.28
CA ARG A 123 8.02 4.03 6.51
C ARG A 123 9.21 4.66 7.19
N VAL A 124 9.78 3.95 8.17
CA VAL A 124 10.96 4.41 8.93
C VAL A 124 11.91 3.24 9.14
N ALA A 125 13.18 3.42 8.74
CA ALA A 125 14.24 2.47 9.08
C ALA A 125 14.66 2.66 10.55
N ARG A 126 14.74 1.58 11.33
CA ARG A 126 15.16 1.61 12.74
C ARG A 126 16.53 0.99 12.87
N THR A 127 17.53 1.77 13.30
CA THR A 127 18.89 1.24 13.43
C THR A 127 19.03 0.27 14.61
N ASN A 128 18.28 0.44 15.71
CA ASN A 128 18.34 -0.45 16.87
C ASN A 128 17.79 -1.86 16.63
N LYS A 129 16.89 -2.01 15.64
CA LYS A 129 16.24 -3.30 15.31
C LYS A 129 16.57 -3.80 13.92
N ALA A 130 17.34 -3.02 13.15
CA ALA A 130 17.76 -3.32 11.78
C ALA A 130 16.57 -3.71 10.87
N ASP A 131 15.45 -3.01 11.01
CA ASP A 131 14.24 -3.25 10.22
C ASP A 131 13.58 -1.94 9.77
N VAL A 132 12.72 -2.04 8.76
CA VAL A 132 11.85 -0.94 8.34
C VAL A 132 10.46 -1.18 8.91
N VAL A 133 9.91 -0.19 9.60
CA VAL A 133 8.54 -0.21 10.08
C VAL A 133 7.67 0.71 9.27
N GLU A 134 6.42 0.29 9.03
CA GLU A 134 5.37 1.08 8.44
C GLU A 134 4.31 1.40 9.50
N ARG A 135 3.79 2.62 9.48
CA ARG A 135 2.67 3.00 10.33
C ARG A 135 1.39 2.36 9.79
N GLY A 136 0.80 1.45 10.55
CA GLY A 136 -0.55 0.92 10.33
C GLY A 136 -1.60 1.75 11.10
N ALA A 137 -2.83 1.24 11.20
CA ALA A 137 -3.92 1.89 11.93
C ALA A 137 -3.62 2.01 13.44
N GLY A 138 -2.92 3.08 13.82
CA GLY A 138 -2.63 3.46 15.20
C GLY A 138 -1.34 2.89 15.78
N VAL A 139 -0.66 1.99 15.07
CA VAL A 139 0.56 1.31 15.55
C VAL A 139 1.64 1.26 14.48
N TRP A 140 2.90 1.25 14.91
CA TRP A 140 4.03 0.97 14.04
C TRP A 140 4.23 -0.55 13.93
N GLY A 141 4.16 -1.09 12.72
CA GLY A 141 4.37 -2.50 12.42
C GLY A 141 5.50 -2.69 11.40
N PRO A 142 5.97 -3.92 11.14
CA PRO A 142 6.92 -4.19 10.06
C PRO A 142 6.39 -3.67 8.72
N SER A 143 7.23 -2.97 7.96
CA SER A 143 6.87 -2.47 6.63
C SER A 143 6.72 -3.63 5.66
N THR A 144 5.54 -3.77 5.06
CA THR A 144 5.29 -4.80 4.05
C THR A 144 5.41 -4.16 2.67
N GLY A 145 6.60 -4.22 2.08
CA GLY A 145 6.81 -3.67 0.75
C GLY A 145 8.22 -3.87 0.19
N VAL A 146 8.28 -4.72 -0.83
CA VAL A 146 9.38 -5.01 -1.78
C VAL A 146 10.67 -5.56 -1.15
N ALA A 147 10.88 -6.86 -1.37
CA ALA A 147 12.13 -7.57 -1.11
C ALA A 147 12.85 -7.76 -2.46
N VAL A 148 14.18 -7.64 -2.54
CA VAL A 148 14.86 -8.12 -3.75
C VAL A 148 14.86 -9.65 -3.74
N ALA A 149 15.06 -10.29 -4.90
CA ALA A 149 15.04 -11.75 -5.01
C ALA A 149 15.97 -12.46 -3.98
N SER A 150 17.06 -11.82 -3.56
CA SER A 150 18.00 -12.32 -2.54
C SER A 150 17.47 -12.27 -1.10
N ASP A 151 16.44 -11.46 -0.83
CA ASP A 151 15.88 -11.27 0.52
C ASP A 151 14.69 -12.18 0.78
N VAL A 152 14.15 -12.82 -0.27
CA VAL A 152 13.05 -13.78 -0.19
C VAL A 152 13.65 -15.18 -0.07
N GLY A 153 13.25 -15.91 0.97
CA GLY A 153 13.67 -17.31 1.16
C GLY A 153 13.32 -18.21 -0.05
N PRO A 154 13.86 -19.44 -0.09
CA PRO A 154 13.64 -20.35 -1.22
C PRO A 154 12.16 -20.57 -1.47
N ARG A 155 11.76 -20.72 -2.75
CA ARG A 155 10.38 -21.07 -3.11
C ARG A 155 9.97 -22.32 -2.36
N ARG A 156 8.66 -22.49 -2.13
CA ARG A 156 8.14 -23.71 -1.49
C ARG A 156 8.45 -24.99 -2.29
N ASN A 157 8.69 -24.87 -3.60
CA ASN A 157 9.16 -25.96 -4.45
C ASN A 157 10.69 -26.12 -4.50
N GLY A 158 11.45 -25.37 -3.68
CA GLY A 158 12.90 -25.41 -3.60
C GLY A 158 13.65 -24.59 -4.66
N GLY A 159 12.95 -23.96 -5.62
CA GLY A 159 13.59 -23.12 -6.64
C GLY A 159 13.98 -21.72 -6.14
N SER A 160 15.01 -21.13 -6.75
CA SER A 160 15.39 -19.73 -6.53
C SER A 160 14.53 -18.79 -7.38
N ALA A 161 14.23 -17.58 -6.89
CA ALA A 161 13.76 -16.52 -7.77
C ALA A 161 14.92 -16.07 -8.70
N PRO A 162 14.67 -15.75 -10.00
CA PRO A 162 15.73 -15.29 -10.88
C PRO A 162 16.33 -13.98 -10.37
N ASP A 163 17.66 -13.88 -10.40
CA ASP A 163 18.36 -12.65 -10.06
C ASP A 163 17.90 -11.49 -10.94
N GLY A 164 17.56 -10.36 -10.32
CA GLY A 164 17.03 -9.16 -11.00
C GLY A 164 15.50 -9.12 -11.16
N SER A 165 14.76 -10.12 -10.67
CA SER A 165 13.28 -10.09 -10.70
C SER A 165 12.72 -9.03 -9.75
N VAL A 166 11.73 -8.26 -10.21
CA VAL A 166 10.93 -7.37 -9.33
C VAL A 166 9.92 -8.21 -8.57
N ILE A 167 10.07 -8.29 -7.25
CA ILE A 167 9.17 -9.04 -6.40
C ILE A 167 7.94 -8.19 -6.07
N LEU A 168 6.78 -8.66 -6.49
CA LEU A 168 5.47 -8.08 -6.30
C LEU A 168 4.75 -8.76 -5.14
N MET A 169 3.90 -8.00 -4.44
CA MET A 169 3.01 -8.54 -3.41
C MET A 169 1.55 -8.40 -3.83
N ARG A 170 0.74 -9.39 -3.51
CA ARG A 170 -0.70 -9.43 -3.75
C ARG A 170 -1.38 -9.98 -2.51
N GLY A 171 -2.33 -9.24 -1.94
CA GLY A 171 -3.11 -9.67 -0.80
C GLY A 171 -4.59 -9.79 -1.14
N GLY A 172 -5.35 -10.42 -0.25
CA GLY A 172 -6.80 -10.39 -0.33
C GLY A 172 -7.48 -11.04 0.86
N HIS A 173 -8.74 -10.67 1.04
CA HIS A 173 -9.68 -11.35 1.92
C HIS A 173 -10.70 -12.10 1.07
N ARG A 174 -11.03 -13.34 1.44
CA ARG A 174 -11.98 -14.18 0.72
C ARG A 174 -12.97 -14.81 1.67
N THR A 175 -14.24 -14.74 1.29
CA THR A 175 -15.35 -15.45 1.91
C THR A 175 -15.99 -16.34 0.85
N GLY A 176 -16.33 -17.57 1.21
CA GLY A 176 -16.96 -18.50 0.30
C GLY A 176 -17.26 -19.83 0.97
N THR A 177 -17.46 -20.86 0.15
CA THR A 177 -17.67 -22.24 0.60
C THR A 177 -16.59 -23.13 0.03
N THR A 178 -16.14 -24.11 0.80
CA THR A 178 -15.18 -25.12 0.33
C THR A 178 -15.75 -25.93 -0.83
N GLY A 179 -14.91 -26.23 -1.82
CA GLY A 179 -15.22 -27.12 -2.92
C GLY A 179 -14.96 -28.59 -2.57
N ALA A 180 -14.76 -29.42 -3.60
CA ALA A 180 -14.36 -30.80 -3.42
C ALA A 180 -13.07 -30.91 -2.59
N ASN A 181 -13.01 -31.91 -1.70
CA ASN A 181 -11.88 -32.14 -0.79
C ASN A 181 -11.54 -30.94 0.11
N GLY A 182 -12.48 -30.05 0.41
CA GLY A 182 -12.19 -28.92 1.29
C GLY A 182 -11.31 -27.84 0.65
N ILE A 183 -11.14 -27.87 -0.68
CA ILE A 183 -10.26 -26.96 -1.41
C ILE A 183 -11.05 -25.77 -1.93
N ILE A 184 -10.48 -24.58 -1.84
CA ILE A 184 -10.94 -23.39 -2.54
C ILE A 184 -9.78 -22.79 -3.34
N THR A 185 -10.06 -22.42 -4.58
CA THR A 185 -9.09 -21.75 -5.45
C THR A 185 -9.47 -20.28 -5.58
N VAL A 186 -8.49 -19.41 -5.38
CA VAL A 186 -8.64 -17.97 -5.41
C VAL A 186 -7.76 -17.40 -6.51
N SER A 187 -8.34 -16.58 -7.37
CA SER A 187 -7.57 -15.78 -8.31
C SER A 187 -6.99 -14.54 -7.64
N HIS A 188 -5.73 -14.25 -7.96
CA HIS A 188 -5.15 -12.94 -7.68
C HIS A 188 -5.89 -11.86 -8.46
N PRO A 189 -6.03 -10.63 -7.91
CA PRO A 189 -6.64 -9.51 -8.64
C PRO A 189 -5.94 -9.20 -9.97
N VAL A 190 -4.61 -9.37 -9.98
CA VAL A 190 -3.75 -9.32 -11.16
C VAL A 190 -2.73 -10.45 -11.04
N ALA A 191 -2.55 -11.22 -12.10
CA ALA A 191 -1.55 -12.29 -12.13
C ALA A 191 -0.14 -11.72 -11.94
N PHE A 192 0.72 -12.47 -11.27
CA PHE A 192 2.15 -12.23 -11.33
C PHE A 192 2.64 -12.44 -12.77
N PRO A 193 3.55 -11.60 -13.29
CA PRO A 193 4.03 -11.73 -14.66
C PRO A 193 4.60 -13.12 -14.99
N ASN A 194 5.21 -13.79 -14.01
CA ASN A 194 5.82 -15.10 -14.16
C ASN A 194 5.25 -16.14 -13.20
N ALA A 195 5.38 -15.92 -11.88
CA ALA A 195 5.04 -16.94 -10.90
C ALA A 195 4.84 -16.38 -9.48
N THR A 196 4.04 -17.10 -8.69
CA THR A 196 4.00 -16.95 -7.23
C THR A 196 5.20 -17.68 -6.61
N ILE A 197 5.93 -17.00 -5.73
CA ILE A 197 7.06 -17.52 -4.96
C ILE A 197 6.58 -18.19 -3.69
N ALA A 198 5.74 -17.48 -2.94
CA ALA A 198 5.21 -17.96 -1.67
C ALA A 198 3.94 -17.21 -1.30
N THR A 199 3.03 -17.93 -0.65
CA THR A 199 1.82 -17.41 -0.04
C THR A 199 1.81 -17.76 1.43
N THR A 200 1.29 -16.84 2.22
CA THR A 200 0.85 -17.08 3.60
C THR A 200 -0.65 -16.89 3.68
N VAL A 201 -1.28 -17.65 4.57
CA VAL A 201 -2.73 -17.69 4.76
C VAL A 201 -3.05 -17.66 6.24
N SER A 202 -4.18 -17.04 6.57
CA SER A 202 -4.69 -16.99 7.93
C SER A 202 -6.21 -17.12 7.90
N ILE A 203 -6.74 -18.00 8.75
CA ILE A 203 -8.18 -18.17 8.91
C ILE A 203 -8.73 -16.98 9.68
N VAL A 204 -9.84 -16.42 9.17
CA VAL A 204 -10.65 -15.44 9.88
C VAL A 204 -11.80 -16.15 10.59
N THR A 205 -12.56 -16.99 9.86
CA THR A 205 -13.60 -17.84 10.44
C THR A 205 -13.88 -19.06 9.55
N THR A 206 -14.34 -20.15 10.15
CA THR A 206 -14.76 -21.36 9.44
C THR A 206 -16.00 -21.95 10.13
N GLY A 207 -16.93 -22.52 9.36
CA GLY A 207 -18.13 -23.16 9.88
C GLY A 207 -17.84 -24.40 10.75
N VAL A 208 -16.62 -24.93 10.66
CA VAL A 208 -16.09 -26.01 11.50
C VAL A 208 -14.67 -25.61 11.91
N PRO A 209 -14.23 -25.80 13.17
CA PRO A 209 -12.85 -25.54 13.59
C PRO A 209 -11.84 -26.27 12.69
N ALA A 210 -11.00 -25.51 12.00
CA ALA A 210 -10.12 -26.02 10.96
C ALA A 210 -8.74 -25.35 10.98
N VAL A 211 -7.76 -26.03 10.40
CA VAL A 211 -6.49 -25.45 9.96
C VAL A 211 -6.52 -25.26 8.45
N ILE A 212 -5.77 -24.27 7.95
CA ILE A 212 -5.65 -23.96 6.53
C ILE A 212 -4.23 -24.29 6.07
N THR A 213 -4.11 -24.85 4.87
CA THR A 213 -2.82 -25.03 4.20
C THR A 213 -2.90 -24.61 2.74
N ILE A 214 -1.75 -24.33 2.15
CA ILE A 214 -1.63 -24.02 0.73
C ILE A 214 -1.32 -25.32 0.00
N VAL A 215 -2.11 -25.62 -1.02
CA VAL A 215 -2.00 -26.85 -1.83
C VAL A 215 -1.26 -26.59 -3.12
N ALA A 216 -1.56 -25.46 -3.78
CA ALA A 216 -0.95 -25.09 -5.04
C ALA A 216 -0.93 -23.57 -5.21
N GLU A 217 0.04 -23.11 -5.98
CA GLU A 217 0.26 -21.71 -6.30
C GLU A 217 0.62 -21.61 -7.78
N THR A 218 0.00 -20.69 -8.50
CA THR A 218 0.34 -20.35 -9.87
C THR A 218 0.55 -18.84 -9.95
N ALA A 219 0.97 -18.33 -11.10
CA ALA A 219 1.05 -16.89 -11.35
C ALA A 219 -0.29 -16.17 -11.10
N SER A 220 -1.40 -16.85 -11.36
CA SER A 220 -2.74 -16.27 -11.34
C SER A 220 -3.60 -16.68 -10.15
N THR A 221 -3.25 -17.77 -9.45
CA THR A 221 -4.13 -18.38 -8.44
C THR A 221 -3.37 -18.96 -7.26
N ILE A 222 -4.08 -19.07 -6.13
CA ILE A 222 -3.72 -19.91 -4.98
C ILE A 222 -4.84 -20.90 -4.71
N SER A 223 -4.48 -22.13 -4.38
CA SER A 223 -5.41 -23.16 -3.91
C SER A 223 -5.11 -23.47 -2.46
N VAL A 224 -6.11 -23.37 -1.60
CA VAL A 224 -5.98 -23.62 -0.16
C VAL A 224 -6.94 -24.72 0.26
N ALA A 225 -6.47 -25.62 1.13
CA ALA A 225 -7.26 -26.70 1.71
C ALA A 225 -7.49 -26.44 3.19
N PHE A 226 -8.66 -26.86 3.66
CA PHE A 226 -9.05 -26.75 5.05
C PHE A 226 -9.20 -28.15 5.66
N TYR A 227 -8.57 -28.37 6.81
CA TYR A 227 -8.61 -29.65 7.53
C TYR A 227 -9.25 -29.45 8.89
N ALA A 228 -10.21 -30.31 9.25
CA ALA A 228 -10.87 -30.27 10.53
C ALA A 228 -9.87 -30.60 11.65
N ILE A 229 -9.78 -29.75 12.68
CA ILE A 229 -8.85 -29.96 13.80
C ILE A 229 -9.16 -31.27 14.54
N SER A 230 -10.44 -31.64 14.61
CA SER A 230 -10.90 -32.82 15.35
C SER A 230 -10.52 -34.15 14.71
N THR A 231 -10.33 -34.20 13.39
CA THR A 231 -10.12 -35.46 12.65
C THR A 231 -8.87 -35.46 11.78
N GLY A 232 -8.27 -34.30 11.51
CA GLY A 232 -7.19 -34.15 10.53
C GLY A 232 -7.62 -34.39 9.08
N ALA A 233 -8.91 -34.68 8.82
CA ALA A 233 -9.44 -34.87 7.48
C ALA A 233 -9.86 -33.54 6.85
N ASN A 234 -10.00 -33.50 5.52
CA ASN A 234 -10.53 -32.33 4.82
C ASN A 234 -11.94 -32.00 5.35
N VAL A 235 -12.20 -30.72 5.62
CA VAL A 235 -13.57 -30.25 5.84
C VAL A 235 -14.30 -30.47 4.52
N GLY A 236 -15.43 -31.18 4.52
CA GLY A 236 -16.14 -31.55 3.30
C GLY A 236 -16.55 -30.35 2.42
N SER A 237 -17.15 -30.62 1.26
CA SER A 237 -17.67 -29.54 0.40
C SER A 237 -18.82 -28.79 1.06
N GLY A 238 -18.95 -27.49 0.76
CA GLY A 238 -20.06 -26.66 1.21
C GLY A 238 -19.88 -26.02 2.59
N VAL A 239 -18.70 -26.16 3.21
CA VAL A 239 -18.42 -25.52 4.51
C VAL A 239 -18.09 -24.05 4.28
N ALA A 240 -18.80 -23.16 4.97
CA ALA A 240 -18.54 -21.72 4.92
C ALA A 240 -17.18 -21.37 5.53
N VAL A 241 -16.39 -20.57 4.83
CA VAL A 241 -15.04 -20.16 5.24
C VAL A 241 -14.80 -18.68 4.90
N SER A 242 -14.04 -18.01 5.78
CA SER A 242 -13.42 -16.71 5.53
C SER A 242 -11.95 -16.77 5.91
N PHE A 243 -11.08 -16.31 5.02
CA PHE A 243 -9.65 -16.30 5.23
C PHE A 243 -9.00 -15.13 4.50
N GLN A 244 -7.82 -14.77 4.95
CA GLN A 244 -6.96 -13.78 4.33
C GLN A 244 -5.69 -14.44 3.80
N TYR A 245 -5.15 -13.89 2.72
CA TYR A 245 -3.90 -14.35 2.14
C TYR A 245 -3.01 -13.18 1.75
N LEU A 246 -1.71 -13.43 1.75
CA LEU A 246 -0.68 -12.59 1.18
C LEU A 246 0.24 -13.47 0.34
N SER A 247 0.35 -13.16 -0.94
CA SER A 247 1.20 -13.83 -1.91
C SER A 247 2.29 -12.90 -2.39
N ILE A 248 3.46 -13.47 -2.60
CA ILE A 248 4.64 -12.81 -3.15
C ILE A 248 4.96 -13.52 -4.46
N GLY A 249 5.26 -12.79 -5.52
CA GLY A 249 5.56 -13.33 -6.85
C GLY A 249 6.31 -12.32 -7.71
N TYR A 250 6.55 -12.66 -8.97
CA TYR A 250 7.30 -11.83 -9.92
C TYR A 250 6.87 -12.15 -11.35
#